data_AF-X0Y8W3-F1
#
_entry.id   AF-X0Y8W3-F1
#
_cell.length_a   1.000
_cell.length_b   1.000
_cell.length_c   1.000
_cell.angle_alpha   90.00
_cell.angle_beta   90.00
_cell.angle_gamma   90.00
#
_symmetry.space_group_name_H-M   'P 1'
#
loop_
_entity.id
_entity.type
_entity.pdbx_description
1 polymer ?
#
loop_
_entity_poly.entity_id
_entity_poly.type
_entity_poly.pdbx_seq_one_letter_code
_entity_poly.pdbx_strand_id
1 'polypeptide(L)'
;VQEAAANSTPVVVVSFGSPYFLRHFSFVDSYICAYRWAEQAQKAAARALFGEIDIKGRLPVSLPGLYPAGHGLALSKKGKAP
;
A
#
# COMPACT_ATOMS: atom_id res chain seq x y z
N VAL A 1 13.18 8.65 -1.06
CA VAL A 1 12.62 7.28 -0.82
C VAL A 1 13.72 6.23 -0.84
N GLN A 2 14.56 6.14 -1.88
CA GLN A 2 15.69 5.19 -1.91
C GLN A 2 16.65 5.36 -0.72
N GLU A 3 17.04 6.59 -0.38
CA GLU A 3 17.90 6.85 0.79
C GLU A 3 17.25 6.38 2.11
N ALA A 4 15.96 6.65 2.30
CA ALA A 4 15.22 6.19 3.48
C ALA A 4 15.17 4.66 3.55
N ALA A 5 14.94 3.99 2.42
CA ALA A 5 14.93 2.53 2.33
C ALA A 5 16.32 1.93 2.55
N ALA A 6 17.40 2.61 2.17
CA ALA A 6 18.77 2.16 2.38
C ALA A 6 19.21 2.22 3.86
N ASN A 7 18.64 3.13 4.65
CA ASN A 7 19.07 3.41 6.03
C ASN A 7 18.35 2.58 7.10
N SER A 8 17.92 1.35 6.80
CA SER A 8 17.15 0.46 7.71
C SER A 8 15.88 1.07 8.31
N THR A 9 15.41 2.19 7.75
CA THR A 9 14.14 2.78 8.17
C THR A 9 13.00 2.01 7.52
N PRO A 10 11.97 1.57 8.26
CA PRO A 10 10.79 0.97 7.64
C PRO A 10 10.12 1.98 6.70
N VAL A 11 10.02 1.63 5.42
CA VAL A 11 9.42 2.48 4.38
C VAL A 11 8.19 1.80 3.78
N VAL A 12 7.08 2.53 3.73
CA VAL A 12 5.89 2.14 2.97
C VAL A 12 5.57 3.22 1.96
N VAL A 13 5.31 2.83 0.71
CA VAL A 13 4.85 3.77 -0.33
C VAL A 13 3.34 3.67 -0.48
N VAL A 14 2.65 4.83 -0.46
CA VAL A 14 1.22 4.92 -0.71
C VAL A 14 0.98 5.66 -2.02
N SER A 15 0.34 4.99 -2.98
CA SER A 15 -0.08 5.59 -4.25
C SER A 15 -1.53 6.04 -4.19
N PHE A 16 -1.75 7.34 -4.30
CA PHE A 16 -3.08 7.96 -4.43
C PHE A 16 -3.54 8.08 -5.90
N GLY A 17 -2.77 7.53 -6.84
CA GLY A 17 -3.07 7.55 -8.26
C GLY A 17 -2.98 6.16 -8.87
N SER A 18 -2.06 6.01 -9.81
CA SER A 18 -1.92 4.80 -10.61
C SER A 18 -1.16 3.69 -9.87
N PRO A 19 -1.59 2.42 -9.95
CA PRO A 19 -0.85 1.29 -9.39
C PRO A 19 0.43 0.97 -10.19
N TYR A 20 0.54 1.46 -11.44
CA TYR A 20 1.72 1.23 -12.29
C TYR A 20 2.98 1.92 -11.78
N PHE A 21 2.86 2.92 -10.89
CA PHE A 21 4.03 3.56 -10.30
C PHE A 21 4.87 2.63 -9.42
N LEU A 22 4.32 1.49 -8.98
CA LEU A 22 5.08 0.46 -8.26
C LEU A 22 6.38 0.08 -8.97
N ARG A 23 6.42 0.12 -10.32
CA ARG A 23 7.63 -0.18 -11.10
C ARG A 23 8.83 0.72 -10.77
N HIS A 24 8.58 1.95 -10.32
CA HIS A 24 9.65 2.88 -9.90
C HIS A 24 10.09 2.68 -8.45
N PHE A 25 9.35 1.86 -7.70
CA PHE A 25 9.58 1.58 -6.29
C PHE A 25 9.76 0.07 -6.06
N SER A 26 10.29 -0.67 -7.03
CA SER A 26 10.46 -2.14 -6.91
C SER A 26 11.40 -2.56 -5.77
N PHE A 27 12.12 -1.61 -5.17
CA PHE A 27 13.01 -1.80 -4.03
C PHE A 27 12.32 -1.64 -2.66
N VAL A 28 11.03 -1.26 -2.61
CA VAL A 28 10.32 -1.15 -1.33
C VAL A 28 9.58 -2.44 -0.98
N ASP A 29 9.62 -2.83 0.29
CA ASP A 29 8.96 -4.05 0.76
C ASP A 29 7.44 -3.92 0.85
N SER A 30 6.92 -2.68 0.93
CA SER A 30 5.51 -2.41 1.18
C SER A 30 4.96 -1.29 0.30
N TYR A 31 3.88 -1.59 -0.40
CA TYR A 31 3.20 -0.67 -1.32
C TYR A 31 1.67 -0.77 -1.20
N ILE A 32 1.00 0.37 -1.01
CA ILE A 32 -0.46 0.47 -0.89
C ILE A 32 -1.02 1.34 -2.02
N CYS A 33 -2.08 0.87 -2.67
CA CYS A 33 -2.84 1.66 -3.66
C CYS A 33 -4.14 2.19 -3.03
N ALA A 34 -4.23 3.50 -2.85
CA ALA A 34 -5.42 4.21 -2.37
C ALA A 34 -6.25 4.85 -3.52
N TYR A 35 -5.67 4.95 -4.72
CA TYR A 35 -6.31 5.33 -6.00
C TYR A 35 -7.00 6.71 -6.09
N ARG A 36 -7.13 7.45 -4.99
CA ARG A 36 -7.75 8.78 -4.99
C ARG A 36 -7.02 9.74 -4.05
N TRP A 37 -6.94 11.00 -4.46
CA TRP A 37 -6.39 12.09 -3.67
C TRP A 37 -7.35 12.67 -2.62
N ALA A 38 -8.59 12.17 -2.55
CA ALA A 38 -9.61 12.67 -1.63
C ALA A 38 -9.24 12.41 -0.16
N GLU A 39 -9.66 13.31 0.73
CA GLU A 39 -9.39 13.24 2.17
C GLU A 39 -9.79 11.89 2.79
N GLN A 40 -10.90 11.31 2.34
CA GLN A 40 -11.40 10.03 2.82
C GLN A 40 -10.43 8.88 2.48
N ALA A 41 -9.81 8.93 1.30
CA ALA A 41 -8.83 7.93 0.87
C ALA A 41 -7.51 8.08 1.66
N GLN A 42 -7.09 9.31 1.93
CA GLN A 42 -5.92 9.59 2.77
C GLN A 42 -6.13 9.11 4.21
N LYS A 43 -7.29 9.43 4.81
CA LYS A 43 -7.69 8.94 6.13
C LYS A 43 -7.75 7.40 6.17
N ALA A 44 -8.34 6.76 5.17
CA ALA A 44 -8.37 5.30 5.09
C ALA A 44 -6.97 4.69 4.99
N ALA A 45 -6.08 5.28 4.17
CA ALA A 45 -4.70 4.82 4.06
C ALA A 45 -3.95 4.95 5.40
N ALA A 46 -4.09 6.06 6.12
CA ALA A 46 -3.50 6.23 7.45
C ALA A 46 -4.01 5.16 8.42
N ARG A 47 -5.33 4.99 8.53
CA ARG A 47 -5.95 3.96 9.40
C ARG A 47 -5.48 2.55 9.05
N ALA A 48 -5.32 2.24 7.77
CA ALA A 48 -4.79 0.95 7.32
C ALA A 48 -3.33 0.74 7.75
N LEU A 49 -2.47 1.75 7.59
CA LEU A 49 -1.06 1.70 8.01
C LEU A 49 -0.90 1.48 9.51
N PHE A 50 -1.76 2.10 10.33
CA PHE A 50 -1.76 1.91 11.79
C PHE A 50 -2.53 0.65 12.25
N GLY A 51 -3.10 -0.12 11.31
CA GLY A 51 -3.81 -1.37 11.61
C GLY A 51 -5.16 -1.16 12.29
N GLU A 52 -5.81 -0.01 12.11
CA GLU A 52 -7.13 0.29 12.68
C GLU A 52 -8.29 -0.30 11.86
N ILE A 53 -8.04 -0.61 10.59
CA ILE A 53 -9.01 -1.20 9.66
C ILE A 53 -8.38 -2.39 8.94
N ASP A 54 -9.24 -3.28 8.45
CA ASP A 54 -8.79 -4.38 7.60
C ASP A 54 -8.34 -3.87 6.23
N ILE A 55 -7.30 -4.48 5.67
CA ILE A 55 -6.87 -4.31 4.29
C ILE A 55 -7.39 -5.49 3.48
N LYS A 56 -8.34 -5.23 2.58
CA LYS A 56 -8.98 -6.26 1.72
C LYS A 56 -8.99 -5.88 0.24
N GLY A 57 -8.34 -4.77 -0.12
CA GLY A 57 -8.28 -4.28 -1.49
C GLY A 57 -7.64 -5.30 -2.44
N ARG A 58 -8.08 -5.28 -3.70
CA ARG A 58 -7.53 -6.07 -4.80
C ARG A 58 -7.26 -5.16 -5.98
N LEU A 59 -6.22 -5.46 -6.75
CA LEU A 59 -5.87 -4.73 -7.96
C LEU A 59 -7.03 -4.84 -8.97
N PRO A 60 -7.57 -3.71 -9.48
CA PRO A 60 -8.61 -3.73 -10.51
C PRO A 60 -8.06 -4.05 -11.90
N VAL A 61 -6.73 -4.04 -12.06
CA VAL A 61 -6.00 -4.25 -13.31
C VAL A 61 -4.76 -5.11 -13.06
N SER A 62 -4.25 -5.74 -14.11
CA SER A 62 -2.94 -6.42 -14.05
C SER A 62 -1.81 -5.39 -14.05
N LEU A 63 -0.73 -5.67 -13.33
CA LEU A 63 0.57 -5.01 -13.43
C LEU A 63 1.52 -5.97 -14.18
N PRO A 64 1.66 -5.85 -15.52
CA PRO A 64 2.45 -6.80 -16.30
C PRO A 64 3.86 -6.96 -15.77
N GLY A 65 4.29 -8.22 -15.60
CA GLY A 65 5.58 -8.60 -15.04
C GLY A 65 5.64 -8.61 -13.50
N LEU A 66 4.57 -8.22 -12.81
CA LEU A 66 4.52 -8.14 -11.34
C LEU A 66 3.34 -8.93 -10.76
N TYR A 67 2.10 -8.50 -11.02
CA TYR A 67 0.91 -9.04 -10.37
C TYR A 67 -0.30 -9.08 -11.32
N PRO A 68 -1.14 -10.13 -11.27
CA PRO A 68 -2.37 -10.19 -12.06
C PRO A 68 -3.48 -9.31 -11.47
N ALA A 69 -4.48 -8.96 -12.29
CA ALA A 69 -5.72 -8.38 -11.81
C ALA A 69 -6.36 -9.28 -10.74
N GLY A 70 -6.98 -8.67 -9.73
CA GLY A 70 -7.53 -9.37 -8.57
C GLY A 70 -6.49 -9.76 -7.52
N HIS A 71 -5.18 -9.53 -7.72
CA HIS A 71 -4.17 -9.73 -6.69
C HIS A 71 -4.27 -8.68 -5.58
N GLY A 72 -3.96 -9.05 -4.34
CA GLY A 72 -3.83 -8.13 -3.21
C GLY A 72 -3.75 -8.89 -1.89
N LEU A 73 -3.09 -8.29 -0.91
CA LEU A 73 -2.94 -8.90 0.42
C LEU A 73 -4.22 -8.71 1.25
N ALA A 74 -4.50 -9.67 2.13
CA ALA A 74 -5.54 -9.56 3.15
C ALA A 74 -4.87 -9.44 4.51
N LEU A 75 -5.05 -8.31 5.18
CA LEU A 75 -4.56 -8.08 6.53
C LEU A 75 -5.72 -7.68 7.42
N SER A 76 -5.89 -8.38 8.54
CA SER A 76 -6.86 -7.99 9.55
C SER A 76 -6.32 -6.79 10.33
N LYS A 77 -7.22 -5.92 10.80
CA LYS A 77 -6.86 -4.88 11.78
C LYS A 77 -6.13 -5.50 12.97
N LYS A 78 -5.24 -4.75 13.60
CA LYS A 78 -4.65 -5.17 14.87
C LYS A 78 -5.77 -5.30 15.90
N GLY A 79 -5.77 -6.40 16.67
CA GLY A 79 -6.60 -6.52 17.86
C GLY A 79 -6.28 -5.37 18.83
N LYS A 80 -7.20 -5.05 19.73
CA LYS A 80 -6.91 -4.12 20.83
C LYS A 80 -5.65 -4.66 21.53
N ALA A 81 -4.58 -3.85 21.62
CA ALA A 81 -3.45 -4.23 22.45
C ALA A 81 -3.98 -4.55 23.86
N PRO A 82 -3.45 -5.59 24.53
CA PRO A 82 -3.90 -5.97 25.88
C PRO A 82 -3.82 -4.79 26.85
#